data_AF-A0A8D2KU37-F1
#
_entry.id   AF-A0A8D2KU37-F1
#
_cell.length_a   1.000
_cell.length_b   1.000
_cell.length_c   1.000
_cell.angle_alpha   90.00
_cell.angle_beta   90.00
_cell.angle_gamma   90.00
#
_symmetry.space_group_name_H-M   'P 1'
#
loop_
_entity.id
_entity.type
_entity.pdbx_description
1 polymer ?
#
loop_
_entity_poly.entity_id
_entity_poly.type
_entity_poly.pdbx_seq_one_letter_code
_entity_poly.pdbx_strand_id
1 'polypeptide(L)'
;MVLSQRQRDELNRAIADYLRSNGYEEAYSVFKKEAELDVNEELDKKYAGLLEKKWTSVIRLQKKVMELESKLNEAKEEFTSGGPLGQKRDPKEWIPRPPEKYALSGHRSPVTRVIFHPVFSVMVSASEDATIKVWDYETGDFERTLKGHTDSVQDISFDHSGKLLASCSADMTIKLWDFQGFECIRTMHGHDHNVSSVAIMPNGDHLVSASRDKTIKMWEVQTGYCVKTFTGHREWVRMVRPNQDGTLIASCSNDQTVRVWVVATKECKAELREHEHVVECISWAPESSYSTILEATGSETKKSGKPGPFLLSGSRDKTIKMWDISTGMCLMTLVGHDNWVRGVLFHSGGKFILSCADDKTLRVWDYKNKRCMKTLNAHEHFVTSLGMYVPRVRLPCHTATRPSLLRVAGPALQGGRTSLQPGNQLAHWGARWNPHVVRWAKLRGAVGPGWFAWPPAPPNLQKELPMEVSLRAAYASVPTAMLVLRVQCHSACFSS
;
A
#
# COMPACT_ATOMS: atom_id res chain seq x y z
N MET A 1 24.24 38.05 -31.89
CA MET A 1 25.66 37.73 -31.66
C MET A 1 26.40 38.14 -32.92
N VAL A 2 27.30 39.13 -32.87
CA VAL A 2 27.99 39.65 -34.06
C VAL A 2 29.27 38.83 -34.25
N LEU A 3 29.44 38.22 -35.42
CA LEU A 3 30.66 37.45 -35.76
C LEU A 3 31.87 38.39 -35.82
N SER A 4 32.99 37.95 -35.24
CA SER A 4 34.27 38.65 -35.38
C SER A 4 34.69 38.72 -36.86
N GLN A 5 35.41 39.77 -37.26
CA GLN A 5 35.80 39.99 -38.65
C GLN A 5 36.51 38.77 -39.25
N ARG A 6 37.46 38.19 -38.51
CA ARG A 6 38.18 36.97 -38.91
C ARG A 6 37.25 35.76 -39.11
N GLN A 7 36.25 35.59 -38.25
CA GLN A 7 35.29 34.48 -38.35
C GLN A 7 34.34 34.66 -39.55
N ARG A 8 34.04 35.91 -39.89
CA ARG A 8 33.25 36.27 -41.08
C ARG A 8 34.04 35.94 -42.35
N ASP A 9 35.32 36.28 -42.38
CA ASP A 9 36.19 36.00 -43.54
C ASP A 9 36.39 34.49 -43.74
N GLU A 10 36.60 33.73 -42.66
CA GLU A 10 36.68 32.26 -42.70
C GLU A 10 35.37 31.61 -43.16
N LEU A 11 34.21 32.17 -42.77
CA LEU A 11 32.90 31.70 -43.22
C LEU A 11 32.67 32.03 -44.70
N ASN A 12 32.99 33.25 -45.13
CA ASN A 12 32.86 33.69 -46.51
C ASN A 12 33.72 32.83 -47.46
N ARG A 13 34.95 32.47 -47.05
CA ARG A 13 35.81 31.55 -47.80
C ARG A 13 35.22 30.14 -47.89
N ALA A 14 34.63 29.62 -46.81
CA ALA A 14 33.98 28.29 -46.82
C ALA A 14 32.68 28.26 -47.66
N ILE A 15 31.93 29.37 -47.73
CA ILE A 15 30.74 29.51 -48.58
C ILE A 15 31.13 29.61 -50.05
N ALA A 16 32.16 30.39 -50.37
CA ALA A 16 32.70 30.52 -51.70
C ALA A 16 33.18 29.16 -52.26
N ASP A 17 33.85 28.35 -51.43
CA ASP A 17 34.25 26.98 -51.78
C ASP A 17 33.05 26.08 -52.09
N TYR A 18 32.03 26.08 -51.23
CA TYR A 18 30.81 25.29 -51.42
C TYR A 18 30.03 25.64 -52.69
N LEU A 19 29.94 26.94 -53.02
CA LEU A 19 29.27 27.39 -54.24
C LEU A 19 30.02 26.93 -55.50
N ARG A 20 31.35 26.98 -55.45
CA ARG A 20 32.21 26.50 -56.53
C ARG A 20 32.15 24.98 -56.67
N SER A 21 32.22 24.22 -55.56
CA SER A 21 32.23 22.76 -55.59
C SER A 21 30.92 22.15 -56.11
N ASN A 22 29.79 22.84 -55.91
CA ASN A 22 28.47 22.42 -56.40
C ASN A 22 28.10 22.98 -57.77
N GLY A 23 29.02 23.70 -58.45
CA GLY A 23 28.81 24.19 -59.83
C GLY A 23 27.89 25.40 -59.95
N TYR A 24 27.71 26.19 -58.87
CA TYR A 24 26.91 27.42 -58.92
C TYR A 24 27.78 28.64 -59.29
N GLU A 25 28.30 28.66 -60.52
CA GLU A 25 29.25 29.69 -60.99
C GLU A 25 28.71 31.13 -60.93
N GLU A 26 27.46 31.36 -61.31
CA GLU A 26 26.86 32.70 -61.32
C GLU A 26 26.75 33.26 -59.90
N ALA A 27 26.21 32.47 -58.96
CA ALA A 27 26.09 32.83 -57.56
C ALA A 27 27.45 33.02 -56.88
N TYR A 28 28.44 32.19 -57.23
CA TYR A 28 29.81 32.33 -56.78
C TYR A 28 30.42 33.67 -57.22
N SER A 29 30.22 34.06 -58.49
CA SER A 29 30.79 35.30 -59.04
C SER A 29 30.23 36.56 -58.38
N VAL A 30 28.94 36.56 -58.05
CA VAL A 30 28.26 37.66 -57.38
C VAL A 30 28.68 37.71 -55.90
N PHE A 31 28.66 36.58 -55.20
CA PHE A 31 29.07 36.49 -53.80
C PHE A 31 30.54 36.86 -53.60
N LYS A 32 31.42 36.51 -54.54
CA LYS A 32 32.84 36.89 -54.51
C LYS A 32 33.05 38.40 -54.55
N LYS A 33 32.25 39.12 -55.34
CA LYS A 33 32.30 40.60 -55.44
C LYS A 33 31.77 41.26 -54.16
N GLU A 34 30.69 40.70 -53.60
CA GLU A 34 30.04 41.25 -52.41
C GLU A 34 30.84 40.98 -51.12
N ALA A 35 31.57 39.87 -51.05
CA ALA A 35 32.38 39.49 -49.91
C ALA A 35 33.81 40.06 -49.91
N GLU A 36 34.17 40.91 -50.88
CA GLU A 36 35.50 41.54 -51.03
C GLU A 36 36.67 40.53 -50.97
N LEU A 37 36.49 39.33 -51.53
CA LEU A 37 37.53 38.30 -51.55
C LEU A 37 38.54 38.56 -52.67
N ASP A 38 39.83 38.62 -52.32
CA ASP A 38 40.90 38.98 -53.25
C ASP A 38 41.00 38.01 -54.44
N VAL A 39 41.27 38.53 -55.63
CA VAL A 39 41.01 37.85 -56.92
C VAL A 39 42.01 36.72 -57.18
N ASN A 40 43.17 36.73 -56.52
CA ASN A 40 44.33 35.86 -56.81
C ASN A 40 44.70 34.81 -55.73
N GLU A 41 43.93 34.65 -54.65
CA GLU A 41 44.16 33.52 -53.74
C GLU A 41 43.42 32.27 -54.27
N GLU A 42 44.17 31.24 -54.67
CA GLU A 42 43.60 29.90 -54.79
C GLU A 42 42.98 29.53 -53.45
N LEU A 43 41.67 29.22 -53.42
CA LEU A 43 41.01 28.82 -52.19
C LEU A 43 41.75 27.60 -51.60
N ASP A 44 42.35 27.80 -50.43
CA ASP A 44 43.09 26.77 -49.71
C ASP A 44 42.26 25.49 -49.59
N LYS A 45 42.88 24.32 -49.88
CA LYS A 45 42.32 22.97 -49.61
C LYS A 45 41.81 22.80 -48.17
N LYS A 46 42.21 23.69 -47.25
CA LYS A 46 41.77 23.77 -45.87
C LYS A 46 40.27 24.01 -45.71
N TYR A 47 39.62 24.70 -46.65
CA TYR A 47 38.20 25.05 -46.56
C TYR A 47 37.27 24.08 -47.30
N ALA A 48 37.85 23.12 -48.02
CA ALA A 48 37.14 22.07 -48.74
C ALA A 48 36.22 21.23 -47.84
N GLY A 49 34.91 21.27 -48.10
CA GLY A 49 33.90 20.53 -47.34
C GLY A 49 33.74 20.96 -45.88
N LEU A 50 34.34 22.09 -45.49
CA LEU A 50 34.27 22.60 -44.12
C LEU A 50 32.84 23.06 -43.77
N LEU A 51 32.15 23.68 -44.73
CA LEU A 51 30.77 24.14 -44.56
C LEU A 51 29.82 22.97 -44.32
N GLU A 52 29.94 21.88 -45.09
CA GLU A 52 29.12 20.68 -44.94
C GLU A 52 29.35 19.98 -43.60
N LYS A 53 30.61 19.86 -43.16
CA LYS A 53 30.96 19.31 -41.84
C LYS A 53 30.43 20.16 -40.68
N LYS A 54 30.51 21.48 -40.80
CA LYS A 54 29.93 22.41 -39.81
C LYS A 54 28.40 22.32 -39.83
N TRP A 55 27.78 22.27 -41.01
CA TRP A 55 26.34 22.19 -41.17
C TRP A 55 25.75 20.88 -40.62
N THR A 56 26.37 19.74 -40.90
CA THR A 56 25.99 18.44 -40.31
C THR A 56 26.12 18.44 -38.78
N SER A 57 27.17 19.07 -38.26
CA SER A 57 27.34 19.26 -36.81
C SER A 57 26.26 20.15 -36.21
N VAL A 58 25.88 21.23 -36.91
CA VAL A 58 24.80 22.15 -36.51
C VAL A 58 23.45 21.43 -36.50
N ILE A 59 23.14 20.64 -37.54
CA ILE A 59 21.90 19.84 -37.59
C ILE A 59 21.85 18.85 -36.42
N ARG A 60 22.96 18.16 -36.13
CA ARG A 60 23.05 17.22 -35.00
C ARG A 60 22.82 17.93 -33.67
N LEU A 61 23.40 19.13 -33.49
CA LEU A 61 23.22 19.94 -32.30
C LEU A 61 21.79 20.46 -32.18
N GLN A 62 21.19 20.95 -33.27
CA GLN A 62 19.78 21.37 -33.29
C GLN A 62 18.84 20.22 -32.95
N LYS A 63 19.05 19.03 -33.52
CA LYS A 63 18.30 17.83 -33.17
C LYS A 63 18.45 17.49 -31.68
N LYS A 64 19.67 17.63 -31.13
CA LYS A 64 19.91 17.38 -29.71
C LYS A 64 19.25 18.44 -28.82
N VAL A 65 19.26 19.70 -29.23
CA VAL A 65 18.57 20.80 -28.54
C VAL A 65 17.06 20.54 -28.52
N MET A 66 16.46 20.18 -29.66
CA MET A 66 15.04 19.83 -29.72
C MET A 66 14.69 18.61 -28.85
N GLU A 67 15.54 17.58 -28.84
CA GLU A 67 15.37 16.41 -27.96
C GLU A 67 15.43 16.81 -26.48
N LEU A 68 16.39 17.68 -26.12
CA LEU A 68 16.56 18.16 -24.75
C LEU A 68 15.44 19.11 -24.33
N GLU A 69 14.96 19.97 -25.23
CA GLU A 69 13.81 20.84 -25.00
C GLU A 69 12.53 20.03 -24.83
N SER A 70 12.31 18.99 -25.63
CA SER A 70 11.19 18.04 -25.45
C SER A 70 11.27 17.39 -24.08
N LYS A 71 12.42 16.83 -23.71
CA LYS A 71 12.65 16.22 -22.39
C LYS A 71 12.47 17.20 -21.24
N LEU A 72 12.92 18.45 -21.42
CA LEU A 72 12.75 19.50 -20.42
C LEU A 72 11.28 19.89 -20.29
N ASN A 73 10.54 19.92 -21.40
CA ASN A 73 9.13 20.26 -21.40
C ASN A 73 8.29 19.12 -20.80
N GLU A 74 8.61 17.86 -21.12
CA GLU A 74 8.06 16.66 -20.46
C GLU A 74 8.32 16.70 -18.95
N ALA A 75 9.57 16.94 -18.52
CA ALA A 75 9.90 17.05 -17.09
C ALA A 75 9.23 18.24 -16.40
N LYS A 76 9.03 19.37 -17.10
CA LYS A 76 8.30 20.54 -16.59
C LYS A 76 6.80 20.28 -16.53
N GLU A 77 6.24 19.59 -17.50
CA GLU A 77 4.85 19.15 -17.49
C GLU A 77 4.65 18.16 -16.35
N GLU A 78 5.54 17.20 -16.13
CA GLU A 78 5.55 16.33 -14.95
C GLU A 78 5.67 17.13 -13.64
N PHE A 79 6.50 18.16 -13.59
CA PHE A 79 6.62 19.00 -12.39
C PHE A 79 5.36 19.86 -12.12
N THR A 80 4.77 20.42 -13.16
CA THR A 80 3.64 21.36 -13.07
C THR A 80 2.30 20.64 -12.92
N SER A 81 2.13 19.53 -13.64
CA SER A 81 0.96 18.65 -13.51
C SER A 81 1.02 17.80 -12.24
N GLY A 82 2.18 17.75 -11.57
CA GLY A 82 2.45 16.77 -10.53
C GLY A 82 2.32 15.38 -11.16
N GLY A 83 3.42 14.87 -11.73
CA GLY A 83 3.51 13.54 -12.34
C GLY A 83 2.79 12.56 -11.42
N PRO A 84 1.94 11.67 -11.97
CA PRO A 84 0.72 11.22 -11.32
C PRO A 84 1.00 10.92 -9.86
N LEU A 85 0.68 11.87 -8.99
CA LEU A 85 0.45 11.60 -7.59
C LEU A 85 -0.68 10.61 -7.66
N GLY A 86 -0.35 9.30 -7.64
CA GLY A 86 -1.26 8.24 -8.02
C GLY A 86 -2.56 8.58 -7.35
N GLN A 87 -3.60 8.88 -8.16
CA GLN A 87 -4.85 9.49 -7.69
C GLN A 87 -5.10 8.91 -6.33
N LYS A 88 -5.18 9.74 -5.26
CA LYS A 88 -5.43 9.24 -3.91
C LYS A 88 -6.63 8.31 -4.01
N ARG A 89 -6.37 7.01 -4.16
CA ARG A 89 -7.42 6.08 -4.51
C ARG A 89 -8.24 6.01 -3.26
N ASP A 90 -9.56 6.06 -3.44
CA ASP A 90 -10.44 5.89 -2.31
C ASP A 90 -9.98 4.62 -1.56
N PRO A 91 -9.75 4.70 -0.23
CA PRO A 91 -9.34 3.55 0.56
C PRO A 91 -10.26 2.33 0.37
N LYS A 92 -11.48 2.55 -0.14
CA LYS A 92 -12.45 1.52 -0.48
C LYS A 92 -12.12 0.71 -1.73
N GLU A 93 -11.43 1.30 -2.71
CA GLU A 93 -11.07 0.67 -3.99
C GLU A 93 -9.60 0.25 -4.06
N TRP A 94 -8.86 0.44 -2.97
CA TRP A 94 -7.47 0.02 -2.91
C TRP A 94 -7.35 -1.50 -3.04
N ILE A 95 -6.35 -1.94 -3.82
CA ILE A 95 -6.06 -3.36 -4.06
C ILE A 95 -4.56 -3.54 -3.79
N PRO A 96 -4.14 -4.61 -3.08
CA PRO A 96 -2.74 -4.94 -2.87
C PRO A 96 -1.99 -5.11 -4.21
N ARG A 97 -0.79 -4.54 -4.31
CA ARG A 97 0.06 -4.62 -5.51
C ARG A 97 1.47 -5.05 -5.14
N PRO A 98 2.12 -5.88 -5.97
CA PRO A 98 3.55 -6.12 -5.89
C PRO A 98 4.33 -4.94 -6.49
N PRO A 99 5.62 -4.78 -6.17
CA PRO A 99 6.40 -5.60 -5.24
C PRO A 99 6.08 -5.33 -3.76
N GLU A 100 6.48 -6.26 -2.91
CA GLU A 100 6.44 -6.08 -1.46
C GLU A 100 7.27 -4.86 -1.00
N LYS A 101 6.74 -4.07 -0.06
CA LYS A 101 7.45 -2.88 0.44
C LYS A 101 8.60 -3.22 1.37
N TYR A 102 8.34 -4.06 2.37
CA TYR A 102 9.36 -4.57 3.28
C TYR A 102 9.22 -6.08 3.38
N ALA A 103 10.33 -6.73 3.68
CA ALA A 103 10.46 -8.14 4.00
C ALA A 103 11.14 -8.22 5.38
N LEU A 104 10.37 -8.51 6.43
CA LEU A 104 10.89 -8.53 7.80
C LEU A 104 11.36 -9.94 8.14
N SER A 105 12.66 -10.08 8.37
CA SER A 105 13.24 -11.33 8.83
C SER A 105 13.62 -11.23 10.31
N GLY A 106 13.33 -12.28 11.08
CA GLY A 106 13.76 -12.34 12.49
C GLY A 106 13.13 -13.46 13.31
N HIS A 107 12.05 -14.08 12.85
CA HIS A 107 11.56 -15.33 13.44
C HIS A 107 12.44 -16.51 13.02
N ARG A 108 12.58 -17.49 13.91
CA ARG A 108 13.39 -18.70 13.65
C ARG A 108 12.57 -19.83 13.03
N SER A 109 11.27 -19.82 13.27
CA SER A 109 10.31 -20.84 12.83
C SER A 109 9.17 -20.17 12.05
N PRO A 110 8.27 -20.95 11.42
CA PRO A 110 7.13 -20.40 10.69
C PRO A 110 6.31 -19.42 11.52
N VAL A 111 5.84 -18.36 10.86
CA VAL A 111 4.92 -17.39 11.45
C VAL A 111 3.52 -17.97 11.40
N THR A 112 2.81 -17.99 12.52
CA THR A 112 1.46 -18.56 12.63
C THR A 112 0.39 -17.49 12.40
N ARG A 113 0.58 -16.30 12.97
CA ARG A 113 -0.39 -15.21 12.91
C ARG A 113 0.25 -13.84 12.82
N VAL A 114 -0.38 -12.94 12.07
CA VAL A 114 0.00 -11.52 11.97
C VAL A 114 -1.21 -10.64 12.20
N ILE A 115 -1.08 -9.61 13.05
CA ILE A 115 -2.15 -8.67 13.40
C ILE A 115 -1.60 -7.24 13.47
N PHE A 116 -2.40 -6.27 13.04
CA PHE A 116 -2.12 -4.85 13.19
C PHE A 116 -2.63 -4.31 14.52
N HIS A 117 -1.86 -3.41 15.12
CA HIS A 117 -2.34 -2.65 16.27
C HIS A 117 -3.44 -1.67 15.83
N PRO A 118 -4.54 -1.51 16.60
CA PRO A 118 -5.68 -0.68 16.18
C PRO A 118 -5.41 0.83 16.21
N VAL A 119 -4.37 1.29 16.91
CA VAL A 119 -4.11 2.74 17.16
C VAL A 119 -2.70 3.19 16.77
N PHE A 120 -1.73 2.29 16.83
CA PHE A 120 -0.31 2.61 16.67
C PHE A 120 0.16 2.04 15.33
N SER A 121 1.21 2.62 14.75
CA SER A 121 1.82 2.19 13.50
C SER A 121 2.63 0.89 13.64
N VAL A 122 2.11 -0.05 14.41
CA VAL A 122 2.80 -1.26 14.84
C VAL A 122 2.02 -2.50 14.42
N MET A 123 2.75 -3.55 14.10
CA MET A 123 2.24 -4.87 13.76
C MET A 123 2.87 -5.91 14.69
N VAL A 124 2.12 -6.94 15.03
CA VAL A 124 2.56 -8.04 15.88
C VAL A 124 2.48 -9.35 15.11
N SER A 125 3.51 -10.18 15.23
CA SER A 125 3.58 -11.52 14.66
C SER A 125 3.81 -12.58 15.75
N ALA A 126 3.08 -13.69 15.66
CA ALA A 126 3.30 -14.92 16.41
C ALA A 126 4.03 -15.93 15.54
N SER A 127 4.82 -16.81 16.17
CA SER A 127 5.52 -17.88 15.49
C SER A 127 5.54 -19.17 16.33
N GLU A 128 5.84 -20.27 15.63
CA GLU A 128 6.17 -21.56 16.21
C GLU A 128 7.46 -21.53 17.05
N ASP A 129 8.26 -20.46 16.98
CA ASP A 129 9.44 -20.27 17.84
C ASP A 129 9.11 -19.89 19.30
N ALA A 130 7.83 -19.99 19.69
CA ALA A 130 7.27 -19.61 20.98
C ALA A 130 7.42 -18.12 21.33
N THR A 131 7.77 -17.26 20.35
CA THR A 131 7.93 -15.82 20.55
C THR A 131 6.89 -15.02 19.80
N ILE A 132 6.58 -13.85 20.37
CA ILE A 132 5.75 -12.84 19.72
C ILE A 132 6.64 -11.63 19.45
N LYS A 133 6.68 -11.17 18.21
CA LYS A 133 7.51 -10.02 17.81
C LYS A 133 6.65 -8.84 17.42
N VAL A 134 7.15 -7.66 17.76
CA VAL A 134 6.52 -6.37 17.51
C VAL A 134 7.39 -5.62 16.50
N TRP A 135 6.74 -5.12 15.45
CA TRP A 135 7.39 -4.50 14.29
C TRP A 135 6.73 -3.17 13.98
N ASP A 136 7.52 -2.16 13.65
CA ASP A 136 7.01 -0.95 13.03
C ASP A 136 6.83 -1.21 11.52
N TYR A 137 5.59 -1.11 11.03
CA TYR A 137 5.30 -1.36 9.62
C TYR A 137 5.60 -0.16 8.72
N GLU A 138 5.81 1.03 9.27
CA GLU A 138 6.13 2.24 8.49
C GLU A 138 7.60 2.30 8.11
N THR A 139 8.48 1.98 9.06
CA THR A 139 9.93 1.93 8.91
C THR A 139 10.44 0.54 8.51
N GLY A 140 9.75 -0.51 8.96
CA GLY A 140 10.24 -1.88 8.84
C GLY A 140 11.22 -2.28 9.95
N ASP A 141 11.22 -1.56 11.08
CA ASP A 141 12.13 -1.83 12.17
C ASP A 141 11.55 -2.85 13.16
N PHE A 142 12.43 -3.68 13.72
CA PHE A 142 12.11 -4.59 14.81
C PHE A 142 12.13 -3.82 16.13
N GLU A 143 11.01 -3.78 16.84
CA GLU A 143 10.94 -3.08 18.13
C GLU A 143 11.28 -4.01 19.30
N ARG A 144 10.48 -5.07 19.49
CA ARG A 144 10.52 -5.88 20.71
C ARG A 144 10.13 -7.34 20.46
N THR A 145 10.58 -8.22 21.36
CA THR A 145 10.12 -9.62 21.44
C THR A 145 9.52 -9.87 22.81
N LEU A 146 8.28 -10.37 22.85
CA LEU A 146 7.63 -10.89 24.03
C LEU A 146 7.96 -12.39 24.13
N LYS A 147 8.54 -12.79 25.27
CA LYS A 147 8.88 -14.18 25.58
C LYS A 147 8.16 -14.60 26.85
N GLY A 148 7.70 -15.83 26.90
CA GLY A 148 7.07 -16.40 28.09
C GLY A 148 6.22 -17.64 27.83
N HIS A 149 5.84 -17.90 26.57
CA HIS A 149 5.28 -19.19 26.17
C HIS A 149 6.37 -20.26 26.13
N THR A 150 5.99 -21.50 26.47
CA THR A 150 6.91 -22.64 26.45
C THR A 150 6.89 -23.38 25.13
N ASP A 151 5.81 -23.24 24.35
CA ASP A 151 5.62 -23.87 23.05
C ASP A 151 5.04 -22.87 22.03
N SER A 152 4.90 -23.31 20.79
CA SER A 152 4.43 -22.59 19.60
C SER A 152 3.21 -21.71 19.87
N VAL A 153 3.30 -20.42 19.55
CA VAL A 153 2.18 -19.47 19.66
C VAL A 153 1.30 -19.62 18.41
N GLN A 154 0.01 -19.91 18.59
CA GLN A 154 -0.91 -20.24 17.49
C GLN A 154 -1.69 -19.02 16.98
N ASP A 155 -2.21 -18.19 17.88
CA ASP A 155 -3.02 -17.02 17.52
C ASP A 155 -2.76 -15.88 18.51
N ILE A 156 -3.11 -14.69 18.06
CA ILE A 156 -2.97 -13.45 18.80
C ILE A 156 -4.30 -12.69 18.66
N SER A 157 -4.66 -11.85 19.63
CA SER A 157 -5.74 -10.88 19.49
C SER A 157 -5.47 -9.62 20.29
N PHE A 158 -5.70 -8.46 19.68
CA PHE A 158 -5.73 -7.18 20.40
C PHE A 158 -7.12 -6.89 20.96
N ASP A 159 -7.14 -6.12 22.03
CA ASP A 159 -8.33 -5.43 22.50
C ASP A 159 -8.66 -4.21 21.61
N HIS A 160 -9.90 -3.74 21.64
CA HIS A 160 -10.34 -2.56 20.92
C HIS A 160 -9.59 -1.28 21.33
N SER A 161 -9.11 -1.20 22.58
CA SER A 161 -8.27 -0.09 23.05
C SER A 161 -6.80 -0.20 22.61
N GLY A 162 -6.34 -1.38 22.19
CA GLY A 162 -4.94 -1.68 21.90
C GLY A 162 -4.05 -1.84 23.14
N LYS A 163 -4.58 -1.69 24.36
CA LYS A 163 -3.77 -1.82 25.58
C LYS A 163 -3.43 -3.27 25.91
N LEU A 164 -4.37 -4.17 25.66
CA LEU A 164 -4.24 -5.59 26.00
C LEU A 164 -3.99 -6.40 24.74
N LEU A 165 -3.06 -7.34 24.85
CA LEU A 165 -2.75 -8.34 23.84
C LEU A 165 -2.96 -9.74 24.45
N ALA A 166 -3.80 -10.54 23.82
CA ALA A 166 -3.95 -11.95 24.14
C ALA A 166 -3.14 -12.80 23.18
N SER A 167 -2.50 -13.83 23.70
CA SER A 167 -1.84 -14.87 22.89
C SER A 167 -2.21 -16.25 23.40
N CYS A 168 -2.29 -17.20 22.47
CA CYS A 168 -2.50 -18.61 22.80
C CYS A 168 -1.40 -19.48 22.23
N SER A 169 -1.12 -20.59 22.91
CA SER A 169 -0.04 -21.49 22.54
C SER A 169 -0.45 -22.96 22.62
N ALA A 170 0.36 -23.79 21.98
CA ALA A 170 0.32 -25.24 22.11
C ALA A 170 0.62 -25.72 23.53
N ASP A 171 1.19 -24.86 24.40
CA ASP A 171 1.41 -25.10 25.84
C ASP A 171 0.13 -25.18 26.68
N MET A 172 -1.04 -25.12 26.05
CA MET A 172 -2.37 -25.15 26.67
C MET A 172 -2.70 -23.91 27.50
N THR A 173 -1.86 -22.88 27.43
CA THR A 173 -2.04 -21.62 28.16
C THR A 173 -2.48 -20.49 27.24
N ILE A 174 -3.18 -19.53 27.84
CA ILE A 174 -3.49 -18.26 27.21
C ILE A 174 -2.84 -17.18 28.06
N LYS A 175 -1.99 -16.36 27.45
CA LYS A 175 -1.32 -15.26 28.15
C LYS A 175 -1.93 -13.93 27.75
N LEU A 176 -2.12 -13.08 28.75
CA LEU A 176 -2.49 -11.68 28.59
C LEU A 176 -1.26 -10.82 28.84
N TRP A 177 -0.99 -9.92 27.90
CA TRP A 177 0.13 -9.00 27.91
C TRP A 177 -0.39 -7.58 27.95
N ASP A 178 0.25 -6.75 28.76
CA ASP A 178 0.09 -5.30 28.67
C ASP A 178 1.00 -4.77 27.57
N PHE A 179 0.46 -4.02 26.63
CA PHE A 179 1.25 -3.43 25.54
C PHE A 179 2.03 -2.18 25.99
N GLN A 180 1.68 -1.57 27.12
CA GLN A 180 2.45 -0.43 27.67
C GLN A 180 3.69 -0.91 28.43
N GLY A 181 3.51 -1.86 29.34
CA GLY A 181 4.61 -2.45 30.11
C GLY A 181 5.38 -3.57 29.39
N PHE A 182 4.79 -4.19 28.36
CA PHE A 182 5.28 -5.43 27.73
C PHE A 182 5.42 -6.61 28.71
N GLU A 183 4.72 -6.55 29.83
CA GLU A 183 4.72 -7.58 30.86
C GLU A 183 3.54 -8.54 30.68
N CYS A 184 3.75 -9.80 31.10
CA CYS A 184 2.67 -10.77 31.16
C CYS A 184 1.83 -10.50 32.41
N ILE A 185 0.60 -10.00 32.21
CA ILE A 185 -0.34 -9.69 33.29
C ILE A 185 -0.85 -10.99 33.92
N ARG A 186 -1.26 -11.95 33.08
CA ARG A 186 -1.85 -13.22 33.52
C ARG A 186 -1.52 -14.36 32.58
N THR A 187 -1.46 -15.55 33.16
CA THR A 187 -1.48 -16.83 32.44
C THR A 187 -2.75 -17.57 32.85
N MET A 188 -3.61 -17.87 31.89
CA MET A 188 -4.87 -18.58 32.09
C MET A 188 -4.67 -20.05 31.74
N HIS A 189 -5.04 -20.92 32.68
CA HIS A 189 -4.98 -22.37 32.57
C HIS A 189 -6.41 -22.95 32.62
N GLY A 190 -6.65 -24.03 31.89
CA GLY A 190 -7.92 -24.78 31.96
C GLY A 190 -8.38 -25.41 30.66
N HIS A 191 -7.60 -25.30 29.58
CA HIS A 191 -7.73 -26.19 28.43
C HIS A 191 -6.88 -27.45 28.63
N ASP A 192 -7.36 -28.58 28.14
CA ASP A 192 -6.70 -29.89 28.29
C ASP A 192 -5.78 -30.22 27.09
N HIS A 193 -5.77 -29.36 26.06
CA HIS A 193 -4.96 -29.53 24.86
C HIS A 193 -4.67 -28.17 24.20
N ASN A 194 -3.71 -28.16 23.25
CA ASN A 194 -3.34 -27.05 22.36
C ASN A 194 -4.50 -26.07 22.06
N VAL A 195 -4.29 -24.80 22.39
CA VAL A 195 -5.21 -23.69 22.11
C VAL A 195 -4.85 -23.08 20.75
N SER A 196 -5.70 -23.32 19.76
CA SER A 196 -5.42 -22.92 18.38
C SER A 196 -5.88 -21.51 18.03
N SER A 197 -6.83 -20.93 18.76
CA SER A 197 -7.28 -19.56 18.50
C SER A 197 -7.74 -18.84 19.75
N VAL A 198 -7.52 -17.53 19.75
CA VAL A 198 -7.95 -16.61 20.80
C VAL A 198 -8.51 -15.34 20.19
N ALA A 199 -9.58 -14.81 20.79
CA ALA A 199 -10.17 -13.55 20.39
C ALA A 199 -10.71 -12.80 21.60
N ILE A 200 -10.34 -11.53 21.72
CA ILE A 200 -10.91 -10.63 22.72
C ILE A 200 -12.28 -10.17 22.22
N MET A 201 -13.27 -10.21 23.10
CA MET A 201 -14.62 -9.73 22.79
C MET A 201 -14.62 -8.20 22.59
N PRO A 202 -15.51 -7.63 21.76
CA PRO A 202 -15.56 -6.19 21.54
C PRO A 202 -15.82 -5.34 22.80
N ASN A 203 -16.41 -5.95 23.84
CA ASN A 203 -16.62 -5.29 25.14
C ASN A 203 -15.33 -5.15 25.97
N GLY A 204 -14.26 -5.88 25.65
CA GLY A 204 -12.98 -5.87 26.36
C GLY A 204 -12.96 -6.66 27.68
N ASP A 205 -14.12 -7.00 28.24
CA ASP A 205 -14.23 -7.69 29.54
C ASP A 205 -14.00 -9.20 29.44
N HIS A 206 -14.24 -9.77 28.26
CA HIS A 206 -14.21 -11.21 28.03
C HIS A 206 -13.27 -11.59 26.88
N LEU A 207 -12.71 -12.78 26.98
CA LEU A 207 -11.87 -13.40 25.97
C LEU A 207 -12.43 -14.77 25.64
N VAL A 208 -12.36 -15.16 24.37
CA VAL A 208 -12.81 -16.47 23.88
C VAL A 208 -11.62 -17.21 23.31
N SER A 209 -11.53 -18.50 23.64
CA SER A 209 -10.49 -19.39 23.13
C SER A 209 -11.09 -20.68 22.58
N ALA A 210 -10.43 -21.23 21.57
CA ALA A 210 -10.74 -22.52 20.96
C ALA A 210 -9.55 -23.46 21.09
N SER A 211 -9.84 -24.73 21.37
CA SER A 211 -8.81 -25.75 21.59
C SER A 211 -9.10 -27.04 20.85
N ARG A 212 -8.06 -27.87 20.76
CA ARG A 212 -8.12 -29.27 20.33
C ARG A 212 -8.90 -30.17 21.29
N ASP A 213 -9.18 -29.71 22.51
CA ASP A 213 -10.08 -30.39 23.46
C ASP A 213 -11.56 -30.41 23.04
N LYS A 214 -11.88 -29.89 21.83
CA LYS A 214 -13.22 -29.84 21.24
C LYS A 214 -14.15 -28.83 21.93
N THR A 215 -13.60 -28.01 22.83
CA THR A 215 -14.33 -26.99 23.57
C THR A 215 -13.91 -25.58 23.15
N ILE A 216 -14.84 -24.66 23.37
CA ILE A 216 -14.59 -23.23 23.33
C ILE A 216 -14.79 -22.72 24.76
N LYS A 217 -13.84 -21.96 25.29
CA LYS A 217 -13.93 -21.39 26.64
C LYS A 217 -13.99 -19.88 26.56
N MET A 218 -14.78 -19.29 27.45
CA MET A 218 -14.87 -17.85 27.66
C MET A 218 -14.28 -17.53 29.02
N TRP A 219 -13.40 -16.54 29.03
CA TRP A 219 -12.60 -16.13 30.17
C TRP A 219 -12.93 -14.68 30.49
N GLU A 220 -12.97 -14.35 31.77
CA GLU A 220 -13.02 -12.97 32.22
C GLU A 220 -11.61 -12.39 32.26
N VAL A 221 -11.38 -11.26 31.59
CA VAL A 221 -10.04 -10.66 31.42
C VAL A 221 -9.49 -10.13 32.75
N GLN A 222 -10.37 -9.60 33.61
CA GLN A 222 -9.97 -9.02 34.90
C GLN A 222 -9.54 -10.09 35.90
N THR A 223 -10.22 -11.22 35.97
CA THR A 223 -9.97 -12.26 36.98
C THR A 223 -9.15 -13.43 36.42
N GLY A 224 -9.22 -13.68 35.11
CA GLY A 224 -8.64 -14.85 34.46
C GLY A 224 -9.47 -16.13 34.64
N TYR A 225 -10.68 -16.05 35.19
CA TYR A 225 -11.52 -17.22 35.41
C TYR A 225 -12.29 -17.64 34.16
N CYS A 226 -12.49 -18.95 34.00
CA CYS A 226 -13.36 -19.50 32.96
C CYS A 226 -14.82 -19.34 33.37
N VAL A 227 -15.56 -18.48 32.65
CA VAL A 227 -16.98 -18.17 32.92
C VAL A 227 -17.91 -19.14 32.20
N LYS A 228 -17.59 -19.48 30.94
CA LYS A 228 -18.43 -20.34 30.11
C LYS A 228 -17.56 -21.34 29.35
N THR A 229 -18.02 -22.59 29.27
CA THR A 229 -17.51 -23.59 28.34
C THR A 229 -18.64 -23.92 27.36
N PHE A 230 -18.35 -23.86 26.07
CA PHE A 230 -19.25 -24.26 24.99
C PHE A 230 -18.76 -25.59 24.44
N THR A 231 -19.64 -26.59 24.48
CA THR A 231 -19.40 -27.95 24.00
C THR A 231 -20.38 -28.26 22.88
N GLY A 232 -19.89 -28.85 21.79
CA GLY A 232 -20.77 -29.36 20.76
C GLY A 232 -20.06 -29.73 19.45
N HIS A 233 -18.88 -29.17 19.20
CA HIS A 233 -18.02 -29.68 18.13
C HIS A 233 -17.58 -31.10 18.44
N ARG A 234 -17.47 -31.92 17.39
CA ARG A 234 -17.08 -33.33 17.53
C ARG A 234 -15.58 -33.52 17.45
N GLU A 235 -14.86 -32.55 16.89
CA GLU A 235 -13.43 -32.58 16.67
C GLU A 235 -12.77 -31.23 17.02
N TRP A 236 -11.47 -31.14 16.77
CA TRP A 236 -10.64 -29.96 17.04
C TRP A 236 -11.28 -28.68 16.45
N VAL A 237 -11.56 -27.71 17.32
CA VAL A 237 -11.98 -26.36 16.95
C VAL A 237 -10.77 -25.54 16.51
N ARG A 238 -10.72 -25.12 15.24
CA ARG A 238 -9.57 -24.42 14.65
C ARG A 238 -9.51 -22.96 15.04
N MET A 239 -10.59 -22.23 14.79
CA MET A 239 -10.64 -20.79 15.01
C MET A 239 -11.97 -20.36 15.63
N VAL A 240 -11.90 -19.28 16.41
CA VAL A 240 -13.06 -18.63 16.99
C VAL A 240 -13.00 -17.13 16.74
N ARG A 241 -14.13 -16.54 16.34
CA ARG A 241 -14.23 -15.09 16.13
C ARG A 241 -15.54 -14.54 16.68
N PRO A 242 -15.51 -13.48 17.50
CA PRO A 242 -16.71 -12.79 17.94
C PRO A 242 -17.29 -11.93 16.82
N ASN A 243 -18.61 -11.78 16.83
CA ASN A 243 -19.29 -10.79 16.00
C ASN A 243 -18.97 -9.35 16.49
N GLN A 244 -19.14 -8.35 15.62
CA GLN A 244 -18.90 -6.95 15.95
C GLN A 244 -19.71 -6.46 17.16
N ASP A 245 -20.94 -6.95 17.31
CA ASP A 245 -21.81 -6.62 18.45
C ASP A 245 -21.46 -7.39 19.74
N GLY A 246 -20.58 -8.40 19.67
CA GLY A 246 -20.24 -9.27 20.80
C GLY A 246 -21.36 -10.22 21.27
N THR A 247 -22.51 -10.25 20.59
CA THR A 247 -23.65 -11.11 20.94
C THR A 247 -23.50 -12.55 20.46
N LEU A 248 -22.76 -12.74 19.35
CA LEU A 248 -22.56 -14.02 18.68
C LEU A 248 -21.07 -14.35 18.60
N ILE A 249 -20.77 -15.65 18.59
CA ILE A 249 -19.44 -16.20 18.34
C ILE A 249 -19.55 -17.20 17.20
N ALA A 250 -18.64 -17.13 16.23
CA ALA A 250 -18.49 -18.16 15.19
C ALA A 250 -17.27 -19.02 15.48
N SER A 251 -17.39 -20.32 15.25
CA SER A 251 -16.31 -21.30 15.37
C SER A 251 -16.23 -22.23 14.18
N CYS A 252 -15.02 -22.61 13.80
CA CYS A 252 -14.74 -23.64 12.79
C CYS A 252 -14.07 -24.84 13.43
N SER A 253 -14.28 -26.00 12.84
CA SER A 253 -13.74 -27.25 13.35
C SER A 253 -13.31 -28.19 12.23
N ASN A 254 -12.49 -29.18 12.62
CA ASN A 254 -12.12 -30.32 11.78
C ASN A 254 -13.32 -31.22 11.45
N ASP A 255 -14.44 -31.09 12.17
CA ASP A 255 -15.69 -31.80 11.86
C ASP A 255 -16.42 -31.26 10.61
N GLN A 256 -15.76 -30.37 9.85
CA GLN A 256 -16.25 -29.76 8.60
C GLN A 256 -17.45 -28.81 8.82
N THR A 257 -17.75 -28.47 10.08
CA THR A 257 -18.86 -27.59 10.43
C THR A 257 -18.38 -26.20 10.84
N VAL A 258 -19.19 -25.20 10.51
CA VAL A 258 -19.10 -23.88 11.13
C VAL A 258 -20.31 -23.69 12.03
N ARG A 259 -20.07 -23.36 13.29
CA ARG A 259 -21.14 -23.14 14.28
C ARG A 259 -21.18 -21.70 14.72
N VAL A 260 -22.38 -21.19 14.91
CA VAL A 260 -22.62 -19.86 15.48
C VAL A 260 -23.35 -20.01 16.80
N TRP A 261 -22.74 -19.48 17.85
CA TRP A 261 -23.19 -19.57 19.24
C TRP A 261 -23.73 -18.25 19.73
N VAL A 262 -24.78 -18.30 20.52
CA VAL A 262 -25.27 -17.14 21.28
C VAL A 262 -24.50 -17.07 22.60
N VAL A 263 -23.82 -15.95 22.84
CA VAL A 263 -22.95 -15.78 24.02
C VAL A 263 -23.74 -15.89 25.33
N ALA A 264 -24.95 -15.33 25.37
CA ALA A 264 -25.77 -15.29 26.58
C ALA A 264 -26.24 -16.70 27.00
N THR A 265 -26.90 -17.43 26.08
CA THR A 265 -27.57 -18.72 26.37
C THR A 265 -26.67 -19.94 26.17
N LYS A 266 -25.52 -19.80 25.50
CA LYS A 266 -24.62 -20.90 25.09
C LYS A 266 -25.22 -21.84 24.02
N GLU A 267 -26.36 -21.49 23.46
CA GLU A 267 -27.01 -22.30 22.44
C GLU A 267 -26.38 -22.07 21.07
N CYS A 268 -26.34 -23.14 20.27
CA CYS A 268 -25.93 -23.08 18.88
C CYS A 268 -27.12 -22.58 18.04
N LYS A 269 -27.02 -21.35 17.53
CA LYS A 269 -28.05 -20.73 16.69
C LYS A 269 -28.09 -21.35 15.30
N ALA A 270 -26.92 -21.61 14.73
CA ALA A 270 -26.79 -22.14 13.37
C ALA A 270 -25.61 -23.10 13.28
N GLU A 271 -25.82 -24.20 12.57
CA GLU A 271 -24.78 -25.16 12.21
C GLU A 271 -24.74 -25.27 10.68
N LEU A 272 -23.63 -24.85 10.09
CA LEU A 272 -23.44 -24.73 8.65
C LEU A 272 -22.61 -25.94 8.17
N ARG A 273 -23.19 -26.78 7.32
CA ARG A 273 -22.63 -28.10 6.91
C ARG A 273 -22.58 -28.32 5.40
N GLU A 274 -21.88 -27.44 4.67
CA GLU A 274 -21.68 -27.58 3.22
C GLU A 274 -20.20 -27.72 2.81
N HIS A 275 -19.28 -27.70 3.78
CA HIS A 275 -17.87 -27.93 3.47
C HIS A 275 -17.59 -29.43 3.36
N GLU A 276 -16.77 -29.80 2.39
CA GLU A 276 -16.39 -31.20 2.14
C GLU A 276 -15.19 -31.63 3.01
N HIS A 277 -14.48 -30.65 3.59
CA HIS A 277 -13.29 -30.87 4.40
C HIS A 277 -13.20 -29.90 5.58
N VAL A 278 -12.18 -30.10 6.42
CA VAL A 278 -11.80 -29.26 7.57
C VAL A 278 -11.86 -27.77 7.23
N VAL A 279 -12.56 -27.02 8.09
CA VAL A 279 -12.64 -25.56 8.00
C VAL A 279 -11.52 -24.95 8.86
N GLU A 280 -10.65 -24.18 8.21
CA GLU A 280 -9.46 -23.59 8.86
C GLU A 280 -9.74 -22.16 9.35
N CYS A 281 -10.45 -21.36 8.57
CA CYS A 281 -10.61 -19.94 8.84
C CYS A 281 -12.04 -19.44 8.67
N ILE A 282 -12.32 -18.33 9.34
CA ILE A 282 -13.62 -17.67 9.47
C ILE A 282 -13.39 -16.16 9.54
N SER A 283 -14.23 -15.37 8.87
CA SER A 283 -14.26 -13.92 9.08
C SER A 283 -15.70 -13.42 9.06
N TRP A 284 -16.05 -12.59 10.04
CA TRP A 284 -17.30 -11.85 10.03
C TRP A 284 -17.25 -10.75 8.98
N ALA A 285 -18.40 -10.52 8.34
CA ALA A 285 -18.59 -9.43 7.41
C ALA A 285 -18.75 -8.10 8.16
N PRO A 286 -17.95 -7.07 7.86
CA PRO A 286 -18.14 -5.74 8.42
C PRO A 286 -19.38 -5.07 7.82
N GLU A 287 -19.95 -4.11 8.53
CA GLU A 287 -21.12 -3.34 8.04
C GLU A 287 -20.89 -2.71 6.65
N SER A 288 -19.66 -2.35 6.32
CA SER A 288 -19.29 -1.79 5.01
C SER A 288 -19.49 -2.76 3.83
N SER A 289 -19.54 -4.07 4.09
CA SER A 289 -19.70 -5.10 3.06
C SER A 289 -21.16 -5.48 2.80
N TYR A 290 -22.10 -5.14 3.69
CA TYR A 290 -23.47 -5.65 3.62
C TYR A 290 -24.22 -5.22 2.36
N SER A 291 -24.04 -3.97 1.91
CA SER A 291 -24.67 -3.48 0.67
C SER A 291 -24.20 -4.28 -0.56
N THR A 292 -22.90 -4.55 -0.65
CA THR A 292 -22.31 -5.29 -1.77
C THR A 292 -22.71 -6.76 -1.73
N ILE A 293 -22.84 -7.36 -0.55
CA ILE A 293 -23.32 -8.74 -0.38
C ILE A 293 -24.77 -8.88 -0.84
N LEU A 294 -25.64 -7.94 -0.45
CA LEU A 294 -27.05 -7.94 -0.88
C LEU A 294 -27.17 -7.82 -2.41
N GLU A 295 -26.43 -6.88 -3.01
CA GLU A 295 -26.37 -6.74 -4.47
C GLU A 295 -25.87 -8.01 -5.17
N ALA A 296 -24.82 -8.65 -4.63
CA ALA A 296 -24.21 -9.84 -5.23
C ALA A 296 -25.10 -11.10 -5.13
N THR A 297 -25.97 -11.14 -4.12
CA THR A 297 -26.84 -12.29 -3.84
C THR A 297 -28.24 -12.11 -4.43
N GLY A 298 -28.62 -10.88 -4.80
CA GLY A 298 -29.96 -10.57 -5.28
C GLY A 298 -31.04 -10.78 -4.21
N SER A 299 -30.65 -10.78 -2.92
CA SER A 299 -31.57 -11.04 -1.82
C SER A 299 -32.25 -9.73 -1.40
N GLU A 300 -33.56 -9.64 -1.61
CA GLU A 300 -34.40 -8.56 -1.11
C GLU A 300 -34.24 -8.43 0.41
N THR A 301 -34.03 -7.21 0.91
CA THR A 301 -34.03 -6.95 2.35
C THR A 301 -35.36 -7.40 2.94
N LYS A 302 -35.35 -8.44 3.78
CA LYS A 302 -36.53 -8.85 4.54
C LYS A 302 -37.11 -7.62 5.29
N LYS A 303 -38.44 -7.61 5.46
CA LYS A 303 -39.27 -6.58 6.13
C LYS A 303 -38.80 -6.09 7.53
N SER A 304 -37.69 -6.61 8.07
CA SER A 304 -37.07 -6.22 9.34
C SER A 304 -35.89 -5.23 9.22
N GLY A 305 -35.59 -4.70 8.04
CA GLY A 305 -34.82 -3.46 7.88
C GLY A 305 -33.30 -3.50 8.17
N LYS A 306 -32.73 -4.62 8.63
CA LYS A 306 -31.27 -4.80 8.74
C LYS A 306 -30.81 -6.07 8.02
N PRO A 307 -29.79 -6.01 7.14
CA PRO A 307 -29.17 -7.21 6.60
C PRO A 307 -28.69 -8.13 7.73
N GLY A 308 -28.91 -9.43 7.55
CA GLY A 308 -28.44 -10.44 8.49
C GLY A 308 -26.92 -10.46 8.57
N PRO A 309 -26.33 -10.95 9.69
CA PRO A 309 -24.89 -11.00 9.81
C PRO A 309 -24.34 -12.09 8.88
N PHE A 310 -23.39 -11.71 8.03
CA PHE A 310 -22.75 -12.61 7.08
C PHE A 310 -21.40 -13.11 7.62
N LEU A 311 -21.04 -14.31 7.17
CA LEU A 311 -19.81 -14.98 7.56
C LEU A 311 -19.09 -15.52 6.34
N LEU A 312 -17.77 -15.43 6.32
CA LEU A 312 -16.93 -16.19 5.40
C LEU A 312 -16.29 -17.35 6.14
N SER A 313 -16.12 -18.47 5.44
CA SER A 313 -15.29 -19.58 5.88
C SER A 313 -14.38 -20.05 4.75
N GLY A 314 -13.14 -20.41 5.11
CA GLY A 314 -12.18 -21.02 4.20
C GLY A 314 -11.83 -22.43 4.69
N SER A 315 -11.77 -23.36 3.75
CA SER A 315 -11.59 -24.78 4.03
C SER A 315 -10.41 -25.37 3.27
N ARG A 316 -9.99 -26.55 3.72
CA ARG A 316 -9.01 -27.39 3.01
C ARG A 316 -9.55 -27.96 1.69
N ASP A 317 -10.86 -27.87 1.46
CA ASP A 317 -11.50 -28.17 0.17
C ASP A 317 -11.15 -27.15 -0.94
N LYS A 318 -10.27 -26.17 -0.64
CA LYS A 318 -9.80 -25.12 -1.56
C LYS A 318 -10.87 -24.08 -1.91
N THR A 319 -12.00 -24.12 -1.22
CA THR A 319 -13.12 -23.20 -1.41
C THR A 319 -13.23 -22.20 -0.27
N ILE A 320 -13.76 -21.04 -0.62
CA ILE A 320 -14.20 -20.03 0.35
C ILE A 320 -15.71 -19.93 0.21
N LYS A 321 -16.44 -20.16 1.29
CA LYS A 321 -17.91 -20.06 1.30
C LYS A 321 -18.35 -18.82 2.06
N MET A 322 -19.42 -18.20 1.58
CA MET A 322 -20.08 -17.09 2.24
C MET A 322 -21.47 -17.53 2.70
N TRP A 323 -21.83 -17.16 3.92
CA TRP A 323 -23.01 -17.65 4.61
C TRP A 323 -23.84 -16.49 5.14
N ASP A 324 -25.16 -16.65 5.10
CA ASP A 324 -26.09 -15.84 5.86
C ASP A 324 -26.52 -16.62 7.10
N ILE A 325 -26.20 -16.09 8.29
CA ILE A 325 -26.48 -16.76 9.56
C ILE A 325 -27.95 -16.67 9.94
N SER A 326 -28.69 -15.69 9.39
CA SER A 326 -30.12 -15.57 9.66
C SER A 326 -30.93 -16.69 9.01
N THR A 327 -30.47 -17.18 7.87
CA THR A 327 -31.11 -18.26 7.10
C THR A 327 -30.37 -19.60 7.23
N GLY A 328 -29.09 -19.58 7.61
CA GLY A 328 -28.23 -20.76 7.62
C GLY A 328 -27.80 -21.22 6.23
N MET A 329 -28.04 -20.42 5.19
CA MET A 329 -27.78 -20.80 3.81
C MET A 329 -26.39 -20.33 3.34
N CYS A 330 -25.75 -21.16 2.52
CA CYS A 330 -24.57 -20.76 1.75
C CYS A 330 -24.99 -19.87 0.57
N LEU A 331 -24.58 -18.61 0.57
CA LEU A 331 -24.91 -17.64 -0.46
C LEU A 331 -24.07 -17.83 -1.73
N MET A 332 -22.78 -18.09 -1.56
CA MET A 332 -21.87 -18.32 -2.67
C MET A 332 -20.64 -19.13 -2.24
N THR A 333 -20.09 -19.84 -3.20
CA THR A 333 -18.81 -20.55 -3.08
C THR A 333 -17.84 -19.93 -4.07
N LEU A 334 -16.71 -19.43 -3.59
CA LEU A 334 -15.60 -18.94 -4.37
C LEU A 334 -14.59 -20.07 -4.52
N VAL A 335 -14.37 -20.49 -5.75
CA VAL A 335 -13.43 -21.55 -6.11
C VAL A 335 -12.28 -20.92 -6.88
N GLY A 336 -11.05 -21.34 -6.54
CA GLY A 336 -9.91 -21.03 -7.39
C GLY A 336 -8.56 -21.25 -6.73
N HIS A 337 -8.45 -21.28 -5.40
CA HIS A 337 -7.21 -21.70 -4.76
C HIS A 337 -6.85 -23.14 -5.14
N ASP A 338 -5.55 -23.41 -5.25
CA ASP A 338 -5.07 -24.72 -5.68
C ASP A 338 -4.82 -25.66 -4.49
N ASN A 339 -4.78 -25.10 -3.27
CA ASN A 339 -4.52 -25.81 -2.03
C ASN A 339 -5.32 -25.23 -0.85
N TRP A 340 -5.05 -25.70 0.37
CA TRP A 340 -5.79 -25.36 1.59
C TRP A 340 -5.82 -23.84 1.86
N VAL A 341 -7.01 -23.31 2.11
CA VAL A 341 -7.19 -21.90 2.44
C VAL A 341 -6.91 -21.70 3.94
N ARG A 342 -5.91 -20.89 4.27
CA ARG A 342 -5.45 -20.65 5.65
C ARG A 342 -6.04 -19.42 6.28
N GLY A 343 -6.35 -18.41 5.48
CA GLY A 343 -6.90 -17.16 5.98
C GLY A 343 -7.85 -16.52 4.98
N VAL A 344 -8.88 -15.88 5.51
CA VAL A 344 -9.88 -15.11 4.77
C VAL A 344 -10.19 -13.84 5.56
N LEU A 345 -10.32 -12.72 4.86
CA LEU A 345 -10.58 -11.40 5.44
C LEU A 345 -11.39 -10.52 4.49
N PHE A 346 -12.28 -9.71 5.04
CA PHE A 346 -12.96 -8.67 4.28
C PHE A 346 -12.10 -7.41 4.16
N HIS A 347 -12.02 -6.87 2.95
CA HIS A 347 -11.42 -5.56 2.75
C HIS A 347 -12.17 -4.50 3.55
N SER A 348 -11.47 -3.52 4.12
CA SER A 348 -12.09 -2.44 4.92
C SER A 348 -13.18 -1.69 4.16
N GLY A 349 -12.98 -1.54 2.84
CA GLY A 349 -13.96 -0.95 1.92
C GLY A 349 -15.20 -1.79 1.65
N GLY A 350 -15.24 -3.05 2.09
CA GLY A 350 -16.37 -3.96 1.90
C GLY A 350 -16.48 -4.57 0.50
N LYS A 351 -15.81 -4.01 -0.52
CA LYS A 351 -15.92 -4.44 -1.94
C LYS A 351 -15.20 -5.75 -2.27
N PHE A 352 -14.12 -6.07 -1.56
CA PHE A 352 -13.24 -7.19 -1.88
C PHE A 352 -13.07 -8.14 -0.70
N ILE A 353 -12.72 -9.39 -1.01
CA ILE A 353 -12.27 -10.39 -0.04
C ILE A 353 -10.82 -10.71 -0.33
N LEU A 354 -10.01 -10.80 0.72
CA LEU A 354 -8.62 -11.25 0.65
C LEU A 354 -8.53 -12.65 1.23
N SER A 355 -7.80 -13.52 0.56
CA SER A 355 -7.54 -14.87 1.07
C SER A 355 -6.12 -15.30 0.83
N CYS A 356 -5.61 -16.13 1.73
CA CYS A 356 -4.30 -16.75 1.64
C CYS A 356 -4.41 -18.26 1.74
N ALA A 357 -3.52 -18.96 1.05
CA ALA A 357 -3.55 -20.42 0.98
C ALA A 357 -2.14 -21.03 0.94
N ASP A 358 -2.11 -22.36 1.08
CA ASP A 358 -0.89 -23.18 0.96
C ASP A 358 -0.38 -23.28 -0.49
N ASP A 359 -1.07 -22.66 -1.46
CA ASP A 359 -0.58 -22.49 -2.83
C ASP A 359 0.44 -21.34 -2.96
N LYS A 360 0.85 -20.74 -1.82
CA LYS A 360 1.78 -19.60 -1.72
C LYS A 360 1.22 -18.28 -2.27
N THR A 361 -0.07 -18.29 -2.65
CA THR A 361 -0.73 -17.13 -3.23
C THR A 361 -1.59 -16.40 -2.21
N LEU A 362 -1.60 -15.08 -2.34
CA LEU A 362 -2.63 -14.20 -1.81
C LEU A 362 -3.57 -13.85 -2.97
N ARG A 363 -4.87 -14.06 -2.79
CA ARG A 363 -5.87 -13.75 -3.81
C ARG A 363 -6.81 -12.66 -3.34
N VAL A 364 -7.15 -11.77 -4.28
CA VAL A 364 -8.13 -10.71 -4.12
C VAL A 364 -9.36 -11.10 -4.93
N TRP A 365 -10.48 -11.25 -4.24
CA TRP A 365 -11.74 -11.67 -4.83
C TRP A 365 -12.71 -10.51 -4.93
N ASP A 366 -13.32 -10.42 -6.10
CA ASP A 366 -14.49 -9.58 -6.35
C ASP A 366 -15.71 -10.49 -6.29
N TYR A 367 -16.35 -10.53 -5.13
CA TYR A 367 -17.46 -11.43 -4.87
C TYR A 367 -18.79 -10.93 -5.48
N LYS A 368 -18.87 -9.66 -5.89
CA LYS A 368 -19.99 -9.15 -6.70
C LYS A 368 -20.03 -9.83 -8.06
N ASN A 369 -18.86 -10.00 -8.67
CA ASN A 369 -18.71 -10.67 -9.96
C ASN A 369 -18.31 -12.15 -9.84
N LYS A 370 -18.25 -12.69 -8.61
CA LYS A 370 -17.82 -14.06 -8.27
C LYS A 370 -16.51 -14.49 -8.93
N ARG A 371 -15.55 -13.56 -9.08
CA ARG A 371 -14.28 -13.81 -9.79
C ARG A 371 -13.06 -13.50 -8.93
N CYS A 372 -11.98 -14.21 -9.18
CA CYS A 372 -10.66 -13.82 -8.68
C CYS A 372 -10.18 -12.61 -9.49
N MET A 373 -10.05 -11.45 -8.84
CA MET A 373 -9.62 -10.21 -9.49
C MET A 373 -8.10 -10.17 -9.67
N LYS A 374 -7.36 -10.66 -8.67
CA LYS A 374 -5.90 -10.67 -8.68
C LYS A 374 -5.35 -11.84 -7.88
N THR A 375 -4.37 -12.52 -8.47
CA THR A 375 -3.51 -13.48 -7.79
C THR A 375 -2.14 -12.84 -7.57
N LEU A 376 -1.64 -12.93 -6.34
CA LEU A 376 -0.35 -12.40 -5.91
C LEU A 376 0.49 -13.54 -5.37
N ASN A 377 1.65 -13.78 -5.96
CA ASN A 377 2.63 -14.72 -5.41
C ASN A 377 3.38 -13.99 -4.30
N ALA A 378 2.93 -14.18 -3.06
CA ALA A 378 3.41 -13.41 -1.92
C ALA A 378 4.68 -14.01 -1.30
N HIS A 379 4.78 -15.34 -1.26
CA HIS A 379 5.86 -16.03 -0.54
C HIS A 379 6.44 -17.20 -1.34
N GLU A 380 7.66 -17.60 -0.95
CA GLU A 380 8.32 -18.81 -1.48
C GLU A 380 7.74 -20.10 -0.88
N HIS A 381 7.09 -19.97 0.28
CA HIS A 381 6.43 -21.02 1.05
C HIS A 381 4.96 -20.66 1.34
N PHE A 382 4.27 -21.54 2.07
CA PHE A 382 2.85 -21.42 2.37
C PHE A 382 2.51 -20.14 3.12
N VAL A 383 1.38 -19.51 2.78
CA VAL A 383 0.92 -18.30 3.46
C VAL A 383 -0.01 -18.69 4.60
N THR A 384 0.47 -18.57 5.83
CA THR A 384 -0.24 -19.02 7.04
C THR A 384 -1.30 -18.06 7.52
N SER A 385 -1.08 -16.76 7.38
CA SER A 385 -2.00 -15.74 7.88
C SER A 385 -1.98 -14.48 7.03
N LEU A 386 -3.08 -13.72 7.13
CA LEU A 386 -3.16 -12.37 6.63
C LEU A 386 -3.80 -11.46 7.67
N GLY A 387 -3.40 -10.19 7.65
CA GLY A 387 -4.00 -9.11 8.41
C GLY A 387 -4.18 -7.89 7.50
N MET A 388 -5.16 -7.06 7.81
CA MET A 388 -5.36 -5.79 7.13
C MET A 388 -5.51 -4.69 8.17
N TYR A 389 -4.79 -3.58 7.94
CA TYR A 389 -5.01 -2.36 8.69
C TYR A 389 -6.35 -1.74 8.29
N VAL A 390 -7.21 -1.51 9.27
CA VAL A 390 -8.48 -0.80 9.09
C VAL A 390 -8.33 0.58 9.71
N PRO A 391 -8.15 1.64 8.90
CA PRO A 391 -8.09 2.99 9.44
C PRO A 391 -9.44 3.34 10.06
N ARG A 392 -9.46 3.65 11.36
CA ARG A 392 -10.66 4.20 11.97
C ARG A 392 -10.94 5.57 11.36
N VAL A 393 -12.14 5.74 10.83
CA VAL A 393 -12.71 7.08 10.68
C VAL A 393 -12.82 7.63 12.10
N ARG A 394 -11.98 8.60 12.46
CA ARG A 394 -12.24 9.43 13.63
C ARG A 394 -13.63 10.00 13.42
N LEU A 395 -14.61 9.60 14.22
CA LEU A 395 -15.81 10.41 14.37
C LEU A 395 -15.31 11.83 14.68
N PRO A 396 -15.80 12.87 14.00
CA PRO A 396 -15.47 14.23 14.39
C PRO A 396 -15.80 14.35 15.86
N CYS A 397 -14.80 14.70 16.66
CA CYS A 397 -15.02 15.06 18.04
C CYS A 397 -16.09 16.15 18.04
N HIS A 398 -17.32 15.80 18.43
CA HIS A 398 -18.27 16.79 18.86
C HIS A 398 -17.55 17.57 19.96
N THR A 399 -17.41 18.86 19.71
CA THR A 399 -16.81 19.87 20.57
C THR A 399 -17.17 19.57 22.02
N ALA A 400 -16.26 18.93 22.75
CA ALA A 400 -16.28 18.92 24.19
C ALA A 400 -15.98 20.36 24.61
N THR A 401 -17.03 21.15 24.76
CA THR A 401 -17.02 22.37 25.56
C THR A 401 -16.36 21.99 26.88
N ARG A 402 -15.17 22.55 27.12
CA ARG A 402 -14.48 22.49 28.42
C ARG A 402 -15.51 22.78 29.52
N PRO A 403 -15.71 21.89 30.50
CA PRO A 403 -16.39 22.29 31.71
C PRO A 403 -15.52 23.35 32.39
N SER A 404 -16.09 24.54 32.53
CA SER A 404 -15.55 25.63 33.32
C SER A 404 -15.31 25.14 34.75
N LEU A 405 -14.05 25.14 35.16
CA LEU A 405 -13.65 25.00 36.55
C LEU A 405 -14.32 26.11 37.38
N LEU A 406 -15.36 25.75 38.13
CA LEU A 406 -15.89 26.50 39.25
C LEU A 406 -14.78 26.59 40.31
N ARG A 407 -14.06 27.72 40.31
CA ARG A 407 -13.13 28.12 41.37
C ARG A 407 -13.94 28.47 42.61
N VAL A 408 -13.83 27.65 43.65
CA VAL A 408 -14.19 28.02 45.02
C VAL A 408 -13.19 29.07 45.51
N ALA A 409 -13.71 30.17 46.04
CA ALA A 409 -12.97 31.30 46.57
C ALA A 409 -12.32 30.99 47.93
N GLY A 410 -11.08 31.44 48.10
CA GLY A 410 -10.37 31.54 49.39
C GLY A 410 -9.45 32.78 49.34
N PRO A 411 -9.30 33.52 50.46
CA PRO A 411 -9.03 34.96 50.43
C PRO A 411 -7.55 35.33 50.26
N ALA A 412 -7.38 36.57 49.79
CA ALA A 412 -6.15 37.26 49.47
C ALA A 412 -5.25 37.58 50.67
N LEU A 413 -3.93 37.53 50.44
CA LEU A 413 -2.95 38.37 51.14
C LEU A 413 -1.88 38.86 50.16
N GLN A 414 -1.40 40.05 50.46
CA GLN A 414 -0.79 41.06 49.61
C GLN A 414 0.67 40.78 49.21
N GLY A 415 1.11 41.43 48.12
CA GLY A 415 2.47 41.99 48.04
C GLY A 415 3.16 41.80 46.70
N GLY A 416 3.54 42.92 46.07
CA GLY A 416 4.68 42.95 45.12
C GLY A 416 4.35 43.23 43.65
N ARG A 417 4.18 44.51 43.33
CA ARG A 417 4.28 45.03 41.96
C ARG A 417 5.74 44.96 41.48
N THR A 418 5.98 44.45 40.28
CA THR A 418 6.96 45.03 39.33
C THR A 418 6.60 44.65 37.90
N SER A 419 6.41 45.69 37.09
CA SER A 419 6.17 45.72 35.65
C SER A 419 7.45 45.53 34.86
N LEU A 420 7.47 44.66 33.84
CA LEU A 420 8.45 44.71 32.75
C LEU A 420 7.77 44.30 31.42
N GLN A 421 7.88 45.21 30.44
CA GLN A 421 7.44 45.06 29.05
C GLN A 421 8.35 44.10 28.27
N PRO A 422 7.86 43.40 27.23
CA PRO A 422 8.73 42.71 26.28
C PRO A 422 9.30 43.71 25.26
N GLY A 423 10.61 43.93 25.33
CA GLY A 423 11.36 44.76 24.40
C GLY A 423 11.67 44.03 23.08
N ASN A 424 11.45 44.75 21.99
CA ASN A 424 12.01 44.53 20.66
C ASN A 424 13.51 44.21 20.71
N GLN A 425 13.96 43.22 19.95
CA GLN A 425 15.28 43.22 19.33
C GLN A 425 15.32 42.23 18.14
N LEU A 426 15.04 42.77 16.94
CA LEU A 426 15.43 42.20 15.66
C LEU A 426 16.80 42.79 15.31
N ALA A 427 17.84 41.97 15.26
CA ALA A 427 19.17 42.36 14.78
C ALA A 427 19.32 41.97 13.31
N HIS A 428 19.50 42.99 12.46
CA HIS A 428 19.99 42.92 11.09
C HIS A 428 21.48 42.57 11.04
N TRP A 429 21.92 41.83 10.02
CA TRP A 429 23.11 41.97 9.13
C TRP A 429 22.99 40.76 8.16
N GLY A 430 22.96 40.79 6.83
CA GLY A 430 23.24 41.78 5.80
C GLY A 430 24.00 41.06 4.66
N ALA A 431 23.33 40.67 3.56
CA ALA A 431 23.96 40.48 2.24
C ALA A 431 22.93 40.23 1.12
N ARG A 432 23.09 41.01 0.06
CA ARG A 432 22.31 41.17 -1.19
C ARG A 432 22.05 39.88 -1.97
N TRP A 433 20.84 39.75 -2.53
CA TRP A 433 20.59 39.21 -3.88
C TRP A 433 19.39 39.95 -4.52
N ASN A 434 19.56 40.33 -5.78
CA ASN A 434 18.74 41.29 -6.53
C ASN A 434 17.77 40.54 -7.48
N PRO A 435 16.45 40.79 -7.48
CA PRO A 435 15.53 40.13 -8.41
C PRO A 435 15.11 41.12 -9.52
N HIS A 436 15.58 40.90 -10.76
CA HIS A 436 15.01 41.57 -11.92
C HIS A 436 14.04 40.65 -12.66
N VAL A 437 12.76 40.93 -12.40
CA VAL A 437 11.62 40.65 -13.27
C VAL A 437 11.79 41.42 -14.58
N VAL A 438 11.70 40.73 -15.72
CA VAL A 438 11.42 41.38 -17.01
C VAL A 438 10.23 40.69 -17.67
N ARG A 439 9.10 41.41 -17.61
CA ARG A 439 7.91 41.24 -18.45
C ARG A 439 8.30 41.34 -19.93
N TRP A 440 7.75 40.50 -20.79
CA TRP A 440 7.66 40.80 -22.21
C TRP A 440 6.20 41.03 -22.60
N ALA A 441 5.95 42.26 -23.06
CA ALA A 441 4.67 42.77 -23.49
C ALA A 441 4.34 42.26 -24.91
N LYS A 442 3.03 42.07 -25.10
CA LYS A 442 2.36 41.68 -26.33
C LYS A 442 2.18 42.93 -27.19
N LEU A 443 2.76 42.96 -28.39
CA LEU A 443 2.45 43.98 -29.41
C LEU A 443 2.23 43.27 -30.75
N ARG A 444 0.98 43.36 -31.25
CA ARG A 444 0.61 43.08 -32.64
C ARG A 444 0.71 44.40 -33.42
N GLY A 445 1.11 44.33 -34.70
CA GLY A 445 0.74 45.38 -35.66
C GLY A 445 1.72 45.62 -36.80
N ALA A 446 1.53 44.87 -37.89
CA ALA A 446 1.62 45.24 -39.31
C ALA A 446 2.79 46.10 -39.85
N VAL A 447 3.61 45.52 -40.75
CA VAL A 447 3.83 45.98 -42.15
C VAL A 447 4.23 44.74 -42.99
N GLY A 448 3.75 44.66 -44.24
CA GLY A 448 3.82 43.52 -45.17
C GLY A 448 5.17 43.27 -45.90
N PRO A 449 5.14 42.53 -47.03
CA PRO A 449 6.00 41.36 -47.25
C PRO A 449 7.26 41.64 -48.08
N GLY A 450 8.37 41.02 -47.71
CA GLY A 450 9.63 41.00 -48.49
C GLY A 450 10.16 39.58 -48.55
N TRP A 451 10.10 39.01 -49.75
CA TRP A 451 10.54 37.65 -50.06
C TRP A 451 12.06 37.54 -49.90
N PHE A 452 12.53 36.58 -49.08
CA PHE A 452 13.87 36.00 -49.23
C PHE A 452 13.76 34.49 -49.12
N ALA A 453 13.69 33.84 -50.28
CA ALA A 453 13.83 32.42 -50.41
C ALA A 453 15.30 32.05 -50.22
N TRP A 454 15.58 31.19 -49.25
CA TRP A 454 16.86 30.50 -49.12
C TRP A 454 16.84 29.24 -50.02
N PRO A 455 17.99 28.83 -50.59
CA PRO A 455 18.02 27.75 -51.58
C PRO A 455 17.61 26.40 -50.98
N PRO A 456 17.02 25.50 -51.80
CA PRO A 456 16.51 24.21 -51.34
C PRO A 456 17.63 23.24 -50.92
N ALA A 457 17.32 22.40 -49.94
CA ALA A 457 18.20 21.34 -49.46
C ALA A 457 18.44 20.25 -50.53
N PRO A 458 19.60 19.57 -50.52
CA PRO A 458 19.95 18.56 -51.51
C PRO A 458 18.99 17.34 -51.46
N PRO A 459 18.57 16.83 -52.63
CA PRO A 459 17.60 15.73 -52.72
C PRO A 459 18.33 14.39 -52.71
N ASN A 460 18.74 13.90 -51.55
CA ASN A 460 19.14 12.49 -51.39
C ASN A 460 19.21 12.10 -49.90
N LEU A 461 18.04 11.93 -49.29
CA LEU A 461 17.85 11.15 -48.05
C LEU A 461 16.35 10.88 -47.85
N GLN A 462 15.69 10.40 -48.91
CA GLN A 462 14.43 9.67 -48.81
C GLN A 462 14.76 8.20 -49.03
N LYS A 463 15.01 7.48 -47.94
CA LYS A 463 14.78 6.03 -47.80
C LYS A 463 15.15 5.59 -46.38
N GLU A 464 14.36 4.64 -45.90
CA GLU A 464 14.52 3.84 -44.67
C GLU A 464 13.83 4.37 -43.40
N LEU A 465 12.52 4.10 -43.36
CA LEU A 465 11.85 3.58 -42.15
C LEU A 465 12.19 2.09 -42.04
N PRO A 466 12.48 1.58 -40.82
CA PRO A 466 11.56 0.58 -40.30
C PRO A 466 11.30 0.68 -38.77
N MET A 467 10.05 0.33 -38.45
CA MET A 467 9.55 -0.43 -37.30
C MET A 467 9.78 0.01 -35.84
N GLU A 468 8.66 -0.12 -35.13
CA GLU A 468 8.47 -0.21 -33.68
C GLU A 468 9.57 -0.94 -32.93
N VAL A 469 10.01 -0.37 -31.80
CA VAL A 469 10.27 -1.14 -30.58
C VAL A 469 9.82 -0.32 -29.38
N SER A 470 8.78 -0.82 -28.72
CA SER A 470 8.37 -0.51 -27.36
C SER A 470 9.52 -0.80 -26.38
N LEU A 471 9.90 0.19 -25.56
CA LEU A 471 10.68 -0.04 -24.35
C LEU A 471 10.29 0.96 -23.27
N ARG A 472 9.30 0.55 -22.47
CA ARG A 472 9.01 1.14 -21.15
C ARG A 472 10.19 0.85 -20.22
N ALA A 473 10.93 1.89 -19.86
CA ALA A 473 11.78 1.89 -18.67
C ALA A 473 11.16 2.87 -17.67
N ALA A 474 10.45 2.33 -16.67
CA ALA A 474 9.96 3.08 -15.53
C ALA A 474 10.85 2.76 -14.34
N TYR A 475 11.73 3.70 -13.97
CA TYR A 475 12.33 3.74 -12.64
C TYR A 475 11.59 4.78 -11.79
N ALA A 476 11.36 4.37 -10.55
CA ALA A 476 10.39 4.90 -9.63
C ALA A 476 10.92 6.06 -8.80
N SER A 477 9.99 6.89 -8.31
CA SER A 477 10.07 7.39 -6.93
C SER A 477 8.67 7.65 -6.35
N VAL A 478 8.28 6.78 -5.38
CA VAL A 478 7.51 6.99 -4.11
C VAL A 478 6.07 7.58 -4.25
N PRO A 479 4.99 7.20 -3.50
CA PRO A 479 4.93 6.88 -2.05
C PRO A 479 3.94 5.78 -1.57
N THR A 480 4.00 5.51 -0.26
CA THR A 480 3.00 4.81 0.59
C THR A 480 2.68 3.38 0.20
N ALA A 481 3.21 2.45 0.97
CA ALA A 481 3.01 1.04 0.70
C ALA A 481 2.55 0.28 1.95
N MET A 482 1.64 -0.66 1.68
CA MET A 482 1.39 -1.80 2.54
C MET A 482 2.48 -2.83 2.27
N LEU A 483 2.92 -3.42 3.36
CA LEU A 483 3.90 -4.47 3.46
C LEU A 483 3.31 -5.81 3.00
N VAL A 484 3.94 -6.45 2.04
CA VAL A 484 3.80 -7.90 1.86
C VAL A 484 5.04 -8.49 2.52
N LEU A 485 4.91 -8.90 3.78
CA LEU A 485 6.07 -9.29 4.58
C LEU A 485 6.55 -10.68 4.25
N ARG A 486 7.60 -10.77 3.44
CA ARG A 486 8.42 -11.97 3.33
C ARG A 486 9.22 -12.15 4.62
N VAL A 487 8.79 -13.09 5.46
CA VAL A 487 9.61 -13.67 6.53
C VAL A 487 10.32 -14.88 5.96
N GLN A 488 11.59 -14.72 5.61
CA GLN A 488 12.40 -15.78 5.04
C GLN A 488 12.87 -16.71 6.16
N CYS A 489 12.30 -17.92 6.23
CA CYS A 489 12.83 -18.99 7.08
C CYS A 489 13.88 -19.79 6.30
N HIS A 490 15.01 -20.10 6.95
CA HIS A 490 16.02 -21.03 6.44
C HIS A 490 16.09 -22.27 7.32
N SER A 491 16.09 -23.44 6.67
CA SER A 491 16.38 -24.81 7.16
C SER A 491 15.32 -25.40 8.12
N ALA A 492 15.01 -26.70 8.11
CA ALA A 492 15.69 -27.87 7.54
C ALA A 492 14.66 -28.91 7.04
N CYS A 493 15.10 -29.77 6.12
CA CYS A 493 14.38 -30.95 5.62
C CYS A 493 13.79 -31.78 6.75
N PHE A 494 12.52 -32.18 6.64
CA PHE A 494 12.08 -33.46 7.20
C PHE A 494 11.17 -34.19 6.22
N SER A 495 11.64 -35.40 5.90
CA SER A 495 10.95 -36.48 5.23
C SER A 495 9.94 -37.15 6.17
N SER A 496 8.89 -37.70 5.53
CA SER A 496 7.88 -38.67 5.98
C SER A 496 6.91 -38.23 7.08
#